data_AF-A0A2M7AAZ1-F1
#
_entry.id   AF-A0A2M7AAZ1-F1
#
_cell.length_a   1.000
_cell.length_b   1.000
_cell.length_c   1.000
_cell.angle_alpha   90.00
_cell.angle_beta   90.00
_cell.angle_gamma   90.00
#
_symmetry.space_group_name_H-M   'P 1'
#
loop_
_entity.id
_entity.type
_entity.pdbx_description
1 polymer ?
#
loop_
_entity_poly.entity_id
_entity_poly.type
_entity_poly.pdbx_seq_one_letter_code
_entity_poly.pdbx_strand_id
1 'polypeptide(L)'
;MIEFSFEEFLTENLGIVLKPFALVILINGEKLQEVKMLIDSGADVTLIPKSRGKDLGLKLSKQPEIKYLGGIAGGVPVVYRTINFKN
;
A
#
# COMPACT_ATOMS: atom_id res chain seq x y z
N MET A 1 20.84 9.38 5.33
CA MET A 1 20.71 8.00 4.82
C MET A 1 19.53 7.39 5.57
N ILE A 2 18.58 6.78 4.86
CA ILE A 2 17.44 6.06 5.46
C ILE A 2 17.68 4.58 5.19
N GLU A 3 17.61 3.75 6.22
CA GLU A 3 17.80 2.30 6.12
C GLU A 3 16.44 1.59 6.23
N PHE A 4 16.26 0.53 5.45
CA PHE A 4 15.03 -0.27 5.44
C PHE A 4 15.34 -1.71 5.81
N SER A 5 14.42 -2.33 6.57
CA SER A 5 14.48 -3.77 6.83
C SER A 5 14.15 -4.54 5.55
N PHE A 6 14.84 -5.65 5.29
CA PHE A 6 14.50 -6.56 4.21
C PHE A 6 13.92 -7.86 4.76
N GLU A 7 12.96 -8.43 4.03
CA GLU A 7 12.33 -9.70 4.34
C GLU A 7 12.42 -10.65 3.15
N GLU A 8 12.62 -11.93 3.44
CA GLU A 8 12.69 -12.99 2.44
C GLU A 8 11.30 -13.44 2.00
N PHE A 9 11.10 -13.55 0.68
CA PHE A 9 9.88 -14.07 0.07
C PHE A 9 10.24 -15.15 -0.93
N LEU A 10 9.61 -16.31 -0.80
CA LEU A 10 9.64 -17.31 -1.85
C LEU A 10 8.71 -16.89 -2.99
N THR A 11 9.24 -16.92 -4.21
CA THR A 11 8.48 -16.66 -5.45
C THR A 11 8.43 -17.93 -6.29
N GLU A 12 7.38 -18.05 -7.11
CA GLU A 12 7.20 -19.22 -7.98
C GLU A 12 8.32 -19.35 -9.03
N ASN A 13 8.83 -18.22 -9.55
CA ASN A 13 9.73 -18.21 -10.72
C ASN A 13 11.15 -17.66 -10.45
N LEU A 14 11.39 -16.99 -9.32
CA LEU A 14 12.67 -16.31 -9.03
C LEU A 14 13.36 -16.82 -7.76
N GLY A 15 12.81 -17.85 -7.10
CA GLY A 15 13.33 -18.35 -5.84
C GLY A 15 13.11 -17.35 -4.69
N ILE A 16 14.07 -17.26 -3.76
CA ILE A 16 14.01 -16.35 -2.63
C ILE A 16 14.42 -14.94 -3.08
N VAL A 17 13.54 -13.97 -2.84
CA VAL A 17 13.80 -12.54 -3.09
C VAL A 17 13.71 -11.76 -1.79
N LEU A 18 14.61 -10.79 -1.62
CA LEU A 18 14.59 -9.86 -0.51
C LEU A 18 13.77 -8.62 -0.89
N LYS A 19 12.74 -8.31 -0.10
CA LYS A 19 11.88 -7.14 -0.33
C LYS A 19 12.07 -6.11 0.78
N PRO A 20 12.22 -4.81 0.45
CA PRO A 20 12.40 -3.76 1.45
C PRO A 20 11.05 -3.36 2.07
N PHE A 21 11.00 -3.30 3.39
CA PHE A 21 9.83 -2.86 4.14
C PHE A 21 10.20 -1.72 5.09
N ALA A 22 9.24 -0.80 5.26
CA ALA A 22 9.28 0.23 6.28
C ALA A 22 8.07 0.12 7.21
N LEU A 23 8.28 0.51 8.45
CA LEU A 23 7.20 0.79 9.38
C LEU A 23 6.69 2.21 9.11
N VAL A 24 5.40 2.34 8.80
CA VAL A 24 4.78 3.61 8.43
C VAL A 24 3.63 3.90 9.39
N ILE A 25 3.57 5.13 9.87
CA ILE A 25 2.46 5.63 10.68
C ILE A 25 1.50 6.38 9.76
N LEU A 26 0.29 5.84 9.59
CA LEU A 26 -0.80 6.48 8.85
C LEU A 26 -1.68 7.24 9.83
N ILE A 27 -1.96 8.52 9.53
CA ILE A 27 -2.72 9.41 10.41
C ILE A 27 -3.90 10.01 9.64
N ASN A 28 -5.10 9.96 10.23
CA ASN A 28 -6.28 10.64 9.73
C ASN A 28 -7.13 11.19 10.89
N GLY A 29 -7.00 12.49 11.16
CA GLY A 29 -7.54 13.09 12.38
C GLY A 29 -6.88 12.47 13.62
N GLU A 30 -7.69 11.97 14.55
CA GLU A 30 -7.22 11.30 15.78
C GLU A 30 -6.88 9.82 15.57
N LYS A 31 -7.12 9.28 14.38
CA LYS A 31 -6.87 7.87 14.07
C LYS A 31 -5.45 7.67 13.61
N LEU A 32 -4.77 6.73 14.25
CA LEU A 32 -3.39 6.33 13.94
C LEU A 32 -3.36 4.84 13.64
N GLN A 33 -2.66 4.44 12.57
CA GLN A 33 -2.37 3.04 12.26
C GLN A 33 -0.89 2.88 11.94
N GLU A 34 -0.22 2.01 12.68
CA GLU A 34 1.13 1.57 12.39
C GLU A 34 1.05 0.35 11.45
N VAL A 35 1.65 0.46 10.27
CA VAL A 35 1.59 -0.58 9.24
C VAL A 35 2.96 -0.80 8.63
N LYS A 36 3.30 -2.08 8.44
CA LYS A 36 4.48 -2.47 7.67
C LYS A 36 4.13 -2.46 6.18
N MET A 37 4.84 -1.65 5.39
CA MET A 37 4.56 -1.47 3.96
C MET A 37 5.80 -1.71 3.11
N LEU A 38 5.59 -2.30 1.93
CA LEU A 38 6.62 -2.50 0.92
C LEU A 38 7.07 -1.14 0.38
N ILE A 39 8.38 -0.94 0.25
CA ILE A 39 8.96 0.19 -0.47
C ILE A 39 9.14 -0.22 -1.93
N ASP A 40 8.36 0.39 -2.82
CA ASP A 40 8.34 0.05 -4.23
C ASP A 40 8.45 1.32 -5.09
N SER A 41 9.64 1.57 -5.62
CA SER A 41 9.88 2.70 -6.52
C SER A 41 9.31 2.48 -7.93
N GLY A 42 8.91 1.26 -8.27
CA GLY A 42 8.29 0.93 -9.54
C GLY A 42 6.78 1.17 -9.56
N ALA A 43 6.18 1.54 -8.43
CA ALA A 43 4.75 1.80 -8.32
C ALA A 43 4.44 3.29 -8.57
N ASP A 44 3.51 3.56 -9.48
CA ASP A 44 2.99 4.93 -9.71
C ASP A 44 2.14 5.45 -8.54
N VAL A 45 1.58 4.53 -7.74
CA VAL A 45 0.66 4.84 -6.64
C VAL A 45 0.87 3.95 -5.42
N THR A 46 0.59 4.52 -4.26
CA THR A 46 0.55 3.76 -3.00
C THR A 46 -0.78 3.01 -2.86
N LEU A 47 -0.69 1.73 -2.51
CA LEU A 47 -1.84 0.90 -2.14
C LEU A 47 -1.90 0.69 -0.63
N ILE A 48 -3.05 1.01 -0.04
CA ILE A 48 -3.35 0.71 1.36
C ILE A 48 -4.34 -0.46 1.37
N PRO A 49 -4.09 -1.53 2.16
CA PRO A 49 -5.06 -2.60 2.32
C PRO A 49 -6.42 -2.05 2.78
N LYS A 50 -7.50 -2.55 2.17
CA LYS A 50 -8.87 -2.08 2.46
C LYS A 50 -9.22 -2.12 3.95
N SER A 51 -8.75 -3.14 4.68
CA SER A 51 -8.91 -3.26 6.13
C SER A 51 -8.28 -2.07 6.86
N ARG A 52 -7.00 -1.79 6.60
CA ARG A 52 -6.27 -0.66 7.20
C ARG A 52 -6.91 0.68 6.87
N GLY A 53 -7.38 0.87 5.63
CA GLY A 53 -8.12 2.06 5.24
C GLY A 53 -9.41 2.25 6.05
N LYS A 54 -10.17 1.18 6.32
CA LYS A 54 -11.37 1.26 7.16
C LYS A 54 -11.02 1.63 8.61
N ASP A 55 -9.96 1.05 9.16
CA ASP A 55 -9.50 1.33 10.53
C ASP A 55 -9.10 2.82 10.66
N LEU A 56 -8.41 3.35 9.65
CA LEU A 56 -8.11 4.79 9.47
C LEU A 56 -9.35 5.68 9.28
N GLY A 57 -10.55 5.10 9.19
CA GLY A 57 -11.80 5.84 8.97
C GLY A 57 -12.01 6.32 7.54
N LEU A 58 -11.23 5.81 6.57
CA LEU A 58 -11.49 6.08 5.16
C LEU A 58 -12.82 5.44 4.76
N LYS A 59 -13.66 6.23 4.11
CA LYS A 59 -14.96 5.78 3.59
C LYS A 59 -14.91 5.69 2.08
N LEU A 60 -15.32 4.54 1.55
CA LEU A 60 -15.65 4.43 0.14
C LEU A 60 -16.94 5.21 -0.12
N SER A 61 -17.05 5.85 -1.29
CA SER A 61 -18.33 6.43 -1.71
C SER A 61 -19.37 5.32 -1.84
N LYS A 62 -20.66 5.69 -1.82
CA LYS A 62 -21.77 4.70 -2.00
C LYS A 62 -21.65 3.92 -3.30
N GLN A 63 -21.09 4.55 -4.34
CA GLN A 63 -20.71 3.92 -5.61
C GLN A 63 -19.25 4.32 -5.89
N PRO A 64 -18.27 3.54 -5.44
CA PRO A 64 -16.87 3.81 -5.73
C PRO A 64 -16.56 3.38 -7.16
N GLU A 65 -15.85 4.22 -7.90
CA GLU A 65 -15.27 3.82 -9.18
C GLU A 65 -14.17 2.78 -8.89
N ILE A 66 -14.36 1.57 -9.40
CA ILE A 66 -13.37 0.49 -9.30
C ILE A 66 -12.49 0.58 -10.54
N LYS A 67 -11.19 0.73 -10.32
CA LYS A 67 -10.18 0.66 -11.38
C LYS A 67 -9.38 -0.63 -11.23
N TYR A 68 -8.88 -1.16 -12.34
CA TYR A 68 -7.97 -2.29 -12.32
C TYR A 68 -6.55 -1.78 -12.55
N LEU A 69 -5.67 -1.98 -11.58
CA LEU A 69 -4.24 -1.72 -11.76
C LEU A 69 -3.58 -3.01 -12.22
N GLY A 70 -2.98 -2.99 -13.41
CA GLY A 70 -2.25 -4.10 -13.97
C GLY A 70 -0.83 -4.19 -13.42
N GLY A 71 -0.36 -5.40 -13.19
CA GLY A 71 1.03 -5.72 -12.92
C GLY A 71 1.41 -7.07 -13.51
N ILE A 72 2.63 -7.53 -13.22
CA ILE A 72 3.16 -8.81 -13.73
C ILE A 72 2.32 -10.02 -13.30
N ALA A 73 1.58 -9.92 -12.21
CA ALA A 73 0.72 -10.97 -11.67
C ALA A 73 -0.75 -10.84 -12.10
N GLY A 74 -1.08 -9.92 -13.02
CA GLY A 74 -2.45 -9.61 -13.46
C GLY A 74 -3.00 -8.31 -12.89
N GLY A 75 -4.31 -8.12 -12.97
CA GLY A 75 -5.00 -6.89 -12.55
C GLY A 75 -5.60 -7.00 -11.14
N VAL A 76 -5.33 -6.02 -10.27
CA VAL A 76 -5.94 -5.92 -8.94
C VAL A 76 -7.02 -4.83 -8.96
N PRO A 77 -8.26 -5.12 -8.51
CA PRO A 77 -9.30 -4.11 -8.38
C PRO A 77 -9.00 -3.17 -7.19
N VAL A 78 -9.03 -1.88 -7.45
CA VAL A 78 -8.73 -0.84 -6.46
C VAL A 78 -9.76 0.29 -6.53
N VAL A 79 -9.86 1.06 -5.46
CA VAL A 79 -10.54 2.36 -5.48
C VAL A 79 -9.47 3.44 -5.44
N TYR A 80 -9.39 4.22 -6.51
CA TYR A 80 -8.38 5.26 -6.65
C TYR A 80 -8.80 6.52 -5.90
N ARG A 81 -7.90 7.08 -5.09
CA ARG A 81 -8.13 8.31 -4.33
C ARG A 81 -6.87 9.18 -4.40
N THR A 82 -7.03 10.41 -4.86
CA THR A 82 -5.98 11.43 -4.70
C THR A 82 -6.08 11.99 -3.29
N ILE A 83 -4.99 11.90 -2.54
CA ILE A 83 -4.84 12.53 -1.23
C ILE A 83 -3.80 13.65 -1.36
N ASN A 84 -4.13 14.81 -0.80
CA ASN A 84 -3.17 15.90 -0.70
C ASN A 84 -2.51 15.80 0.68
N PHE A 85 -1.21 15.56 0.71
CA PHE A 85 -0.45 15.64 1.94
C PHE A 85 -0.44 17.10 2.40
N LYS A 86 -0.79 17.33 3.66
CA LYS A 86 -0.55 18.64 4.29
C LYS A 86 0.91 18.66 4.69
N ASN A 87 1.67 19.56 4.06
CA ASN A 87 3.03 19.92 4.50
C ASN A 87 2.98 20.68 5.81
#